data_AF-A0AA43PA11-F1
#
_entry.id   AF-A0AA43PA11-F1
#
_cell.length_a   1.000
_cell.length_b   1.000
_cell.length_c   1.000
_cell.angle_alpha   90.00
_cell.angle_beta   90.00
_cell.angle_gamma   90.00
#
_symmetry.space_group_name_H-M   'P 1'
#
loop_
_entity.id
_entity.type
_entity.pdbx_description
1 polymer ?
#
loop_
_entity_poly.entity_id
_entity_poly.type
_entity_poly.pdbx_seq_one_letter_code
_entity_poly.pdbx_strand_id
1 'polypeptide(L)' 'MSYNVVTRQGVRTFEDIDDAGDYAQAMSLRTGEPVKVFHADTGLAAFTVKTKKETK' A
#
# COMPACT_ATOMS: atom_id res chain seq x y z
N MET A 1 -14.43 -1.55 -6.77
CA MET A 1 -13.62 -2.77 -6.48
C MET A 1 -12.73 -2.38 -5.33
N SER A 2 -12.75 -3.09 -4.21
CA SER A 2 -12.05 -2.59 -3.01
C SER A 2 -10.62 -3.13 -2.90
N TYR A 3 -9.76 -2.40 -2.20
CA TYR A 3 -8.34 -2.68 -2.03
C TYR A 3 -7.92 -2.59 -0.56
N ASN A 4 -7.15 -3.56 -0.09
CA ASN A 4 -6.58 -3.60 1.25
C ASN A 4 -5.11 -3.21 1.21
N VAL A 5 -4.77 -2.10 1.86
CA VAL A 5 -3.40 -1.66 2.07
C VAL A 5 -2.90 -2.21 3.38
N VAL A 6 -1.97 -3.16 3.32
CA VAL A 6 -1.35 -3.79 4.48
C VAL A 6 -0.06 -3.06 4.82
N THR A 7 -0.07 -2.43 5.98
CA THR A 7 1.07 -1.72 6.56
C THR A 7 1.41 -2.32 7.92
N ARG A 8 2.59 -1.99 8.49
CA ARG A 8 2.92 -2.38 9.86
C ARG A 8 2.01 -1.77 10.93
N GLN A 9 1.28 -0.70 10.60
CA GLN A 9 0.33 -0.07 11.51
C GLN A 9 -1.07 -0.72 11.45
N GLY A 10 -1.30 -1.60 10.48
CA GLY A 10 -2.58 -2.27 10.26
C GLY A 10 -2.98 -2.34 8.79
N VAL A 11 -4.15 -2.91 8.56
CA VAL A 11 -4.77 -3.03 7.23
C VAL A 11 -5.83 -1.93 7.09
N ARG A 12 -5.76 -1.14 6.02
CA ARG A 12 -6.84 -0.22 5.64
C ARG A 12 -7.48 -0.66 4.33
N THR A 13 -8.80 -0.60 4.27
CA THR A 13 -9.55 -0.88 3.04
C THR A 13 -9.91 0.44 2.36
N PHE A 14 -9.76 0.48 1.04
CA PHE A 14 -10.09 1.59 0.16
C PHE A 14 -11.00 1.08 -0.97
N GLU A 15 -11.88 1.92 -1.48
CA GLU A 15 -12.78 1.56 -2.58
C GLU A 15 -12.17 1.80 -3.96
N ASP A 16 -11.07 2.57 -4.02
CA ASP A 16 -10.34 2.93 -5.23
C ASP A 16 -8.85 2.58 -5.14
N ILE A 17 -8.28 2.19 -6.30
CA ILE A 17 -6.87 1.81 -6.39
C ILE A 17 -5.93 3.02 -6.29
N ASP A 18 -6.39 4.18 -6.77
CA ASP A 18 -5.64 5.43 -6.72
C ASP A 18 -5.46 5.87 -5.26
N ASP A 19 -6.54 5.87 -4.47
CA ASP A 19 -6.50 6.17 -3.03
C ASP A 19 -5.64 5.15 -2.25
N ALA A 20 -5.79 3.85 -2.58
CA ALA A 20 -4.98 2.80 -1.98
C ALA A 20 -3.49 2.97 -2.30
N GLY A 21 -3.18 3.39 -3.53
CA GLY A 21 -1.82 3.65 -4.02
C GLY A 21 -1.19 4.86 -3.32
N ASP A 22 -1.90 5.98 -3.25
CA ASP A 22 -1.44 7.20 -2.59
C ASP A 22 -1.21 6.95 -1.09
N TYR A 23 -2.13 6.27 -0.41
CA TYR A 23 -1.94 5.91 0.99
C TYR A 23 -0.76 4.94 1.16
N ALA A 24 -0.65 3.92 0.32
CA ALA A 24 0.47 2.98 0.37
C ALA A 24 1.82 3.67 0.17
N GLN A 25 1.90 4.64 -0.74
CA GLN A 25 3.08 5.45 -1.00
C GLN A 25 3.40 6.38 0.17
N ALA A 26 2.42 7.11 0.69
CA ALA A 26 2.60 7.97 1.87
C ALA A 26 3.10 7.18 3.08
N MET A 27 2.55 5.98 3.28
CA MET A 27 2.97 5.07 4.35
C MET A 27 4.37 4.53 4.12
N SER A 28 4.70 4.12 2.89
CA SER A 28 6.04 3.65 2.54
C SER A 28 7.07 4.76 2.75
N LEU A 29 6.77 6.00 2.37
CA LEU A 29 7.63 7.17 2.60
C LEU A 29 7.83 7.46 4.08
N ARG A 30 6.75 7.36 4.87
CA ARG A 30 6.77 7.65 6.31
C ARG A 30 7.56 6.61 7.10
N THR A 31 7.39 5.32 6.80
CA THR A 31 8.04 4.23 7.54
C THR A 31 9.37 3.81 6.90
N GLY A 32 9.61 4.16 5.64
CA GLY A 32 10.72 3.67 4.84
C GLY A 32 10.59 2.19 4.45
N GLU A 33 9.39 1.62 4.57
CA GLU A 33 9.15 0.19 4.38
C GLU A 33 8.22 -0.12 3.22
N PRO A 34 8.35 -1.30 2.60
CA PRO A 34 7.44 -1.69 1.53
C PRO A 34 6.02 -1.90 2.05
N VAL A 35 5.06 -1.30 1.36
CA VAL A 35 3.62 -1.43 1.65
C VAL A 35 2.99 -2.29 0.56
N LYS A 36 2.22 -3.30 0.97
CA LYS A 36 1.57 -4.24 0.05
C LYS A 36 0.10 -3.88 -0.08
N VAL A 37 -0.38 -3.76 -1.31
CA VAL A 37 -1.78 -3.53 -1.64
C VAL A 37 -2.37 -4.81 -2.21
N PHE A 38 -3.53 -5.22 -1.70
CA PHE A 38 -4.25 -6.43 -2.08
C PHE A 38 -5.63 -6.06 -2.60
N HIS A 39 -6.18 -6.86 -3.51
CA HIS A 39 -7.59 -6.81 -3.85
C HIS A 39 -8.41 -7.34 -2.69
N ALA A 40 -9.45 -6.63 -2.28
CA ALA A 40 -10.33 -7.06 -1.20
C ALA A 40 -11.19 -8.25 -1.60
N ASP A 41 -11.65 -8.28 -2.87
CA ASP A 41 -12.52 -9.34 -3.38
C ASP A 41 -11.79 -10.68 -3.59
N THR A 42 -10.54 -10.64 -4.07
CA THR A 42 -9.78 -11.86 -4.41
C THR A 42 -8.69 -12.19 -3.40
N GLY A 43 -8.33 -11.26 -2.51
CA GLY A 43 -7.21 -11.41 -1.57
C GLY A 43 -5.84 -11.43 -2.25
N LEU A 44 -5.76 -11.25 -3.57
CA LEU A 44 -4.51 -11.26 -4.31
C LEU A 44 -3.77 -9.94 -4.17
N ALA A 45 -2.43 -9.99 -4.14
CA ALA A 45 -1.63 -8.77 -4.15
C ALA A 45 -1.80 -8.05 -5.49
N ALA A 46 -2.31 -6.83 -5.44
CA ALA A 46 -2.42 -5.96 -6.60
C ALA A 46 -1.04 -5.42 -6.97
N PHE A 47 -0.36 -4.77 -6.01
CA PHE A 47 0.99 -4.25 -6.18
C PHE A 47 1.68 -4.02 -4.82
N THR A 48 2.99 -3.81 -4.85
CA THR A 48 3.78 -3.46 -3.67
C THR A 48 4.48 -2.13 -3.90
N VAL A 49 4.22 -1.15 -3.05
CA VAL A 49 4.92 0.13 -3.05
C VAL A 49 6.19 -0.01 -2.22
N LYS A 50 7.32 0.34 -2.81
CA LYS A 50 8.61 0.40 -2.12
C LYS A 50 9.22 1.78 -2.36
N THR A 51 9.38 2.56 -1.32
CA THR A 51 10.22 3.76 -1.41
C THR A 51 11.68 3.32 -1.29
N LYS A 52 12.42 3.41 -2.39
CA LYS A 52 13.87 3.47 -2.27
C LYS A 52 14.16 4.78 -1.54
N LYS A 53 14.66 4.73 -0.31
CA LYS A 53 15.51 5.83 0.14
C LYS A 53 16.63 5.88 -0.89
N GLU A 54 16.61 6.87 -1.77
CA GLU A 54 17.82 7.23 -2.49
C GLU A 54 18.81 7.63 -1.39
N THR A 55 19.71 6.70 -1.07
CA THR A 55 20.91 7.00 -0.30
C THR A 55 21.73 7.93 -1.18
N LYS A 56 21.56 9.24 -0.95
CA LYS A 56 22.45 10.26 -1.49
C LYS A 56 23.73 10.29 -0.67
#